data_AF-A0A3S0XAI8-F1
#
_entry.id   AF-A0A3S0XAI8-F1
#
_cell.length_a   1.000
_cell.length_b   1.000
_cell.length_c   1.000
_cell.angle_alpha   90.00
_cell.angle_beta   90.00
_cell.angle_gamma   90.00
#
_symmetry.space_group_name_H-M   'P 1'
#
loop_
_entity.id
_entity.type
_entity.pdbx_description
1 polymer ?
#
loop_
_entity_poly.entity_id
_entity_poly.type
_entity_poly.pdbx_seq_one_letter_code
_entity_poly.pdbx_strand_id
1 'polypeptide(L)'
;MTWALANWKLLLVGVLLALLGLQTVRVSELQQAAAERRAVDAESQRLAERAQRTEEQRRTAAVTKEADSAQTQTAALDASLPAARAASDGVRSAATSAAGRARANSCPATASARQPGDDPLGLLVDVLGRADQRAGELAEYADRLRIAGIACERSYDALTK
;
A
#
# COMPACT_ATOMS: atom_id res chain seq x y z
N MET A 1 -49.05 -77.63 -16.06
CA MET A 1 -48.02 -77.47 -15.01
C MET A 1 -46.63 -77.99 -15.40
N THR A 2 -46.45 -78.74 -16.51
CA THR A 2 -45.15 -79.35 -16.90
C THR A 2 -44.20 -78.44 -17.68
N TRP A 3 -44.71 -77.45 -18.42
CA TRP A 3 -43.89 -76.50 -19.20
C TRP A 3 -43.06 -75.55 -18.32
N ALA A 4 -43.64 -75.10 -17.20
CA ALA A 4 -42.97 -74.22 -16.23
C ALA A 4 -41.82 -74.93 -15.48
N LEU A 5 -41.94 -76.24 -15.24
CA LEU A 5 -40.89 -77.06 -14.63
C LEU A 5 -39.73 -77.35 -15.61
N ALA A 6 -40.04 -77.52 -16.91
CA ALA A 6 -39.04 -77.77 -17.94
C ALA A 6 -38.23 -76.51 -18.33
N ASN A 7 -38.86 -75.32 -18.33
CA ASN A 7 -38.27 -74.06 -18.82
C ASN A 7 -37.90 -73.04 -17.74
N TRP A 8 -37.84 -73.45 -16.46
CA TRP A 8 -37.52 -72.57 -15.33
C TRP A 8 -36.24 -71.74 -15.52
N LYS A 9 -35.24 -72.29 -16.23
CA LYS A 9 -33.98 -71.58 -16.54
C LYS A 9 -34.19 -70.34 -17.40
N LEU A 10 -35.10 -70.36 -18.37
CA LEU A 10 -35.41 -69.21 -19.22
C LEU A 10 -36.13 -68.10 -18.44
N LEU A 11 -36.99 -68.48 -17.50
CA LEU A 11 -37.62 -67.54 -16.58
C LEU A 11 -36.58 -66.86 -15.68
N LEU A 12 -35.60 -67.60 -15.16
CA LEU A 12 -34.50 -67.01 -14.39
C LEU A 12 -33.66 -66.03 -15.21
N VAL A 13 -33.35 -66.36 -16.46
CA VAL A 13 -32.59 -65.46 -17.36
C VAL A 13 -33.39 -64.18 -17.64
N GLY A 14 -34.69 -64.29 -17.90
CA GLY A 14 -35.56 -63.13 -18.10
C GLY A 14 -35.62 -62.23 -16.86
N VAL A 15 -35.74 -62.81 -15.66
CA VAL A 15 -35.70 -62.07 -14.39
C VAL A 15 -34.34 -61.41 -14.16
N LEU A 16 -33.24 -62.10 -14.46
CA LEU A 16 -31.88 -61.55 -14.32
C LEU A 16 -31.66 -60.34 -15.25
N LEU A 17 -32.07 -60.45 -16.53
CA LEU A 17 -31.99 -59.35 -17.50
C LEU A 17 -32.86 -58.17 -17.08
N ALA A 18 -34.07 -58.42 -16.56
CA ALA A 18 -34.94 -57.37 -16.04
C ALA A 18 -34.32 -56.66 -14.82
N LEU A 19 -33.69 -57.39 -13.89
CA LEU A 19 -32.99 -56.80 -12.74
C LEU A 19 -31.78 -55.96 -13.18
N LEU A 20 -30.98 -56.45 -14.12
CA LEU A 20 -29.84 -55.71 -14.67
C LEU A 20 -30.30 -54.43 -15.38
N GLY A 21 -31.35 -54.50 -16.19
CA GLY A 21 -31.95 -53.32 -16.84
C GLY A 21 -32.48 -52.30 -15.83
N LEU A 22 -33.07 -52.75 -14.71
CA LEU A 22 -33.52 -51.84 -13.65
C LEU A 22 -32.32 -51.20 -12.91
N GLN A 23 -31.25 -51.96 -12.68
CA GLN A 23 -30.04 -51.44 -12.03
C GLN A 23 -29.34 -50.38 -12.88
N THR A 24 -29.25 -50.57 -14.21
CA THR A 24 -28.61 -49.58 -15.10
C THR A 24 -29.41 -48.28 -15.15
N VAL A 25 -30.74 -48.35 -15.22
CA VAL A 25 -31.62 -47.16 -15.17
C VAL A 25 -31.41 -46.40 -13.87
N ARG A 26 -31.46 -47.08 -12.71
CA ARG A 26 -31.22 -46.44 -11.40
C ARG A 26 -29.84 -45.79 -11.31
N VAL A 27 -28.79 -46.44 -11.79
CA VAL A 27 -27.44 -45.87 -11.79
C VAL A 27 -27.37 -44.63 -12.69
N SER A 28 -28.03 -44.65 -13.84
CA SER A 28 -28.06 -43.50 -14.75
C SER A 28 -28.79 -42.29 -14.16
N GLU A 29 -29.93 -42.51 -13.49
CA GLU A 29 -30.66 -41.45 -12.78
C GLU A 29 -29.82 -40.84 -11.66
N LEU A 30 -29.14 -41.68 -10.86
CA LEU A 30 -28.23 -41.22 -9.80
C LEU A 30 -27.04 -40.44 -10.36
N GLN A 31 -26.46 -40.88 -11.48
CA GLN A 31 -25.37 -40.17 -12.15
C GLN A 31 -25.81 -38.81 -12.69
N GLN A 32 -27.01 -38.72 -13.30
CA GLN A 32 -27.58 -37.46 -13.77
C GLN A 32 -27.83 -36.50 -12.60
N ALA A 33 -28.51 -36.96 -11.55
CA ALA A 33 -28.75 -36.15 -10.36
C ALA A 33 -27.44 -35.70 -9.69
N ALA A 34 -26.40 -36.55 -9.67
CA ALA A 34 -25.08 -36.19 -9.18
C ALA A 34 -24.37 -35.17 -10.09
N ALA A 35 -24.50 -35.30 -11.42
CA ALA A 35 -23.93 -34.36 -12.38
C ALA A 35 -24.58 -32.98 -12.28
N GLU A 36 -25.91 -32.92 -12.17
CA GLU A 36 -26.66 -31.67 -11.95
C GLU A 36 -26.23 -30.98 -10.66
N ARG A 37 -26.14 -31.72 -9.54
CA ARG A 37 -25.64 -31.18 -8.27
C ARG A 37 -24.23 -30.61 -8.41
N ARG A 38 -23.31 -31.37 -9.02
CA ARG A 38 -21.93 -30.89 -9.26
C ARG A 38 -21.89 -29.65 -10.14
N ALA A 39 -22.78 -29.54 -11.13
CA ALA A 39 -22.86 -28.37 -11.98
C ALA A 39 -23.32 -27.13 -11.21
N VAL A 40 -24.38 -27.27 -10.40
CA VAL A 40 -24.87 -26.20 -9.51
C VAL A 40 -23.81 -25.82 -8.47
N ASP A 41 -23.15 -26.80 -7.85
CA ASP A 41 -22.09 -26.58 -6.88
C ASP A 41 -20.91 -25.84 -7.54
N ALA A 42 -20.47 -26.26 -8.73
CA ALA A 42 -19.41 -25.61 -9.47
C ALA A 42 -19.77 -24.18 -9.90
N GLU A 43 -21.02 -23.94 -10.28
CA GLU A 43 -21.50 -22.58 -10.58
C GLU A 43 -21.53 -21.71 -9.33
N SER A 44 -22.03 -22.23 -8.21
CA SER A 44 -22.04 -21.52 -6.93
C SER A 44 -20.63 -21.14 -6.46
N GLN A 45 -19.65 -22.04 -6.63
CA GLN A 45 -18.25 -21.79 -6.33
C GLN A 45 -17.67 -20.69 -7.23
N ARG A 46 -17.94 -20.73 -8.54
CA ARG A 46 -17.49 -19.69 -9.48
C ARG A 46 -18.06 -18.32 -9.13
N LEU A 47 -19.34 -18.26 -8.73
CA LEU A 47 -19.97 -17.00 -8.30
C LEU A 47 -19.35 -16.49 -7.00
N ALA A 48 -19.11 -17.37 -6.03
CA ALA A 48 -18.43 -17.01 -4.78
C ALA A 48 -17.01 -16.50 -5.03
N GLU A 49 -16.21 -17.18 -5.86
CA GLU A 49 -14.87 -16.73 -6.24
C GLU A 49 -14.89 -15.37 -6.95
N ARG A 50 -15.84 -15.15 -7.87
CA ARG A 50 -15.97 -13.85 -8.55
C ARG A 50 -16.28 -12.74 -7.56
N ALA A 51 -17.20 -12.98 -6.63
CA ALA A 51 -17.52 -12.01 -5.59
C ALA A 51 -16.30 -11.68 -4.71
N GLN A 52 -15.52 -12.69 -4.31
CA GLN A 52 -14.27 -12.49 -3.55
C GLN A 52 -13.24 -11.69 -4.36
N ARG A 53 -12.98 -12.06 -5.63
CA ARG A 53 -12.04 -11.32 -6.49
C ARG A 53 -12.47 -9.88 -6.72
N THR A 54 -13.77 -9.61 -6.87
CA THR A 54 -14.27 -8.23 -7.00
C THR A 54 -14.00 -7.42 -5.74
N GLU A 55 -14.19 -8.01 -4.55
CA GLU A 55 -13.89 -7.35 -3.29
C GLU A 55 -12.37 -7.13 -3.09
N GLU A 56 -11.55 -8.11 -3.44
CA GLU A 56 -10.08 -7.99 -3.46
C GLU A 56 -9.61 -6.87 -4.40
N GLN A 57 -10.18 -6.80 -5.60
CA GLN A 57 -9.89 -5.73 -6.56
C GLN A 57 -10.32 -4.36 -6.02
N ARG A 58 -11.50 -4.27 -5.39
CA ARG A 58 -11.98 -3.03 -4.76
C ARG A 58 -11.01 -2.55 -3.69
N ARG A 59 -10.60 -3.44 -2.76
CA ARG A 59 -9.67 -3.13 -1.67
C ARG A 59 -8.30 -2.75 -2.19
N THR A 60 -7.78 -3.50 -3.17
CA THR A 60 -6.48 -3.22 -3.78
C THR A 60 -6.50 -1.87 -4.47
N ALA A 61 -7.51 -1.58 -5.29
CA ALA A 61 -7.63 -0.29 -5.98
C ALA A 61 -7.72 0.89 -5.00
N ALA A 62 -8.45 0.71 -3.88
CA ALA A 62 -8.57 1.72 -2.83
C ALA A 62 -7.21 2.03 -2.19
N VAL A 63 -6.44 1.01 -1.81
CA VAL A 63 -5.11 1.19 -1.21
C VAL A 63 -4.09 1.75 -2.21
N THR A 64 -4.10 1.25 -3.45
CA THR A 64 -3.19 1.76 -4.51
C THR A 64 -3.40 3.25 -4.75
N LYS A 65 -4.65 3.71 -4.79
CA LYS A 65 -4.95 5.14 -4.97
C LYS A 65 -4.34 6.00 -3.87
N GLU A 66 -4.44 5.57 -2.61
CA GLU A 66 -3.86 6.32 -1.48
C GLU A 66 -2.32 6.25 -1.49
N ALA A 67 -1.75 5.12 -1.90
CA ALA A 67 -0.31 4.97 -2.10
C ALA A 67 0.22 5.91 -3.21
N ASP A 68 -0.46 6.00 -4.35
CA ASP A 68 -0.10 6.90 -5.45
C ASP A 68 -0.17 8.38 -5.01
N SER A 69 -1.17 8.72 -4.19
CA SER A 69 -1.29 10.07 -3.61
C SER A 69 -0.10 10.39 -2.69
N ALA A 70 0.30 9.45 -1.84
CA ALA A 70 1.44 9.61 -0.95
C ALA A 70 2.76 9.73 -1.73
N GLN A 71 2.92 8.94 -2.80
CA GLN A 71 4.08 9.02 -3.68
C GLN A 71 4.16 10.38 -4.38
N THR A 72 3.03 10.91 -4.85
CA THR A 72 2.95 12.24 -5.46
C THR A 72 3.36 13.34 -4.47
N GLN A 73 2.87 13.26 -3.23
CA GLN A 73 3.25 14.21 -2.17
C GLN A 73 4.73 14.13 -1.82
N THR A 74 5.29 12.92 -1.78
CA THR A 74 6.72 12.70 -1.51
C THR A 74 7.57 13.28 -2.64
N ALA A 75 7.21 13.04 -3.90
CA ALA A 75 7.89 13.62 -5.05
C ALA A 75 7.83 15.16 -5.06
N ALA A 76 6.68 15.73 -4.68
CA ALA A 76 6.54 17.19 -4.55
C ALA A 76 7.43 17.76 -3.42
N LEU A 77 7.50 17.07 -2.28
CA LEU A 77 8.41 17.42 -1.19
C LEU A 77 9.86 17.40 -1.69
N ASP A 78 10.31 16.29 -2.29
CA ASP A 78 11.67 16.14 -2.79
C ASP A 78 12.03 17.20 -3.85
N ALA A 79 11.08 17.57 -4.71
CA ALA A 79 11.25 18.64 -5.69
C ALA A 79 11.39 20.04 -5.05
N SER A 80 10.78 20.27 -3.88
CA SER A 80 10.83 21.55 -3.17
C SER A 80 12.10 21.76 -2.33
N LEU A 81 12.72 20.67 -1.87
CA LEU A 81 13.87 20.72 -0.96
C LEU A 81 15.08 21.51 -1.51
N PRO A 82 15.48 21.40 -2.81
CA PRO A 82 16.59 22.18 -3.34
C PRO A 82 16.35 23.68 -3.28
N ALA A 83 15.12 24.13 -3.58
CA ALA A 83 14.75 25.54 -3.51
C ALA A 83 14.76 26.05 -2.07
N ALA A 84 14.27 25.25 -1.11
CA ALA A 84 14.32 25.58 0.31
C ALA A 84 15.77 25.70 0.81
N ARG A 85 16.64 24.73 0.45
CA ARG A 85 18.07 24.76 0.81
C ARG A 85 18.78 25.98 0.21
N ALA A 86 18.54 26.29 -1.06
CA ALA A 86 19.11 27.45 -1.71
C ALA A 86 18.67 28.77 -1.04
N ALA A 87 17.42 28.86 -0.58
CA ALA A 87 16.94 30.01 0.17
C ALA A 87 17.66 30.14 1.53
N SER A 88 17.79 29.06 2.30
CA SER A 88 18.54 29.02 3.56
C SER A 88 20.01 29.41 3.37
N ASP A 89 20.67 28.86 2.34
CA ASP A 89 22.06 29.18 2.00
C ASP A 89 22.23 30.65 1.61
N GLY A 90 21.27 31.20 0.85
CA GLY A 90 21.23 32.61 0.50
C GLY A 90 21.13 33.51 1.72
N VAL A 91 20.25 33.19 2.67
CA VAL A 91 20.12 33.92 3.95
C VAL A 91 21.42 33.84 4.76
N ARG A 92 22.05 32.65 4.84
CA ARG A 92 23.33 32.47 5.55
C ARG A 92 24.48 33.26 4.93
N SER A 93 24.55 33.29 3.60
CA SER A 93 25.54 34.08 2.87
C SER A 93 25.34 35.57 3.08
N ALA A 94 24.09 36.04 3.03
CA ALA A 94 23.74 37.43 3.31
C ALA A 94 24.07 37.83 4.75
N ALA A 95 23.79 36.96 5.73
CA ALA A 95 24.12 37.17 7.15
C ALA A 95 25.64 37.24 7.38
N THR A 96 26.40 36.31 6.81
CA THR A 96 27.87 36.32 6.85
C THR A 96 28.44 37.61 6.26
N SER A 97 27.92 38.01 5.10
CA SER A 97 28.33 39.25 4.42
C SER A 97 28.00 40.50 5.24
N ALA A 98 26.81 40.54 5.86
CA ALA A 98 26.39 41.64 6.73
C ALA A 98 27.27 41.74 7.99
N ALA A 99 27.58 40.61 8.63
CA ALA A 99 28.51 40.57 9.76
C ALA A 99 29.91 41.05 9.34
N GLY A 100 30.38 40.66 8.15
CA GLY A 100 31.66 41.15 7.59
C GLY A 100 31.69 42.67 7.43
N ARG A 101 30.65 43.26 6.84
CA ARG A 101 30.52 44.73 6.69
C ARG A 101 30.44 45.44 8.03
N ALA A 102 29.67 44.90 8.99
CA ALA A 102 29.54 45.49 10.32
C ALA A 102 30.89 45.54 11.06
N ARG A 103 31.72 44.49 10.94
CA ARG A 103 33.09 44.49 11.48
C ARG A 103 33.96 45.55 10.82
N ALA A 104 33.93 45.64 9.49
CA ALA A 104 34.72 46.63 8.75
C ALA A 104 34.36 48.08 9.11
N ASN A 105 33.09 48.35 9.42
CA ASN A 105 32.60 49.68 9.80
C ASN A 105 32.77 50.00 11.29
N SER A 106 33.13 49.03 12.14
CA SER A 106 33.45 49.28 13.54
C SER A 106 34.86 49.90 13.67
N CYS A 107 34.93 51.23 13.77
CA CYS A 107 36.19 51.94 14.04
C CYS A 107 36.81 51.45 15.36
N PRO A 108 38.12 51.14 15.42
CA PRO A 108 38.79 50.86 16.68
C PRO A 108 39.08 52.20 17.38
N ALA A 109 38.14 52.72 18.18
CA ALA A 109 38.39 53.93 18.96
C ALA A 109 39.46 53.74 20.05
N THR A 110 39.85 52.49 20.34
CA THR A 110 41.02 52.17 21.16
C THR A 110 41.61 50.87 20.64
N ALA A 111 42.79 50.93 20.03
CA ALA A 111 43.62 49.77 19.73
C ALA A 111 44.18 49.18 21.05
N SER A 112 43.33 48.64 21.92
CA SER A 112 43.74 47.55 22.79
C SER A 112 43.65 46.29 21.96
N ALA A 113 44.73 45.51 21.92
CA ALA A 113 44.85 44.29 21.14
C ALA A 113 43.59 43.43 21.32
N ARG A 114 42.77 43.34 20.27
CA ARG A 114 41.57 42.49 20.25
C ARG A 114 42.02 41.06 20.59
N GLN A 115 41.49 40.48 21.67
CA GLN A 115 41.89 39.14 22.08
C GLN A 115 41.45 38.12 21.03
N PRO A 116 42.19 37.02 20.82
CA PRO A 116 41.71 35.92 20.00
C PRO A 116 40.40 35.40 20.62
N GLY A 117 39.25 35.74 20.03
CA GLY A 117 37.92 35.39 20.57
C GLY A 117 36.83 36.47 20.46
N ASP A 118 37.17 37.73 20.18
CA ASP A 118 36.21 38.86 20.17
C ASP A 118 35.39 39.01 18.87
N ASP A 119 34.80 37.91 18.38
CA ASP A 119 33.88 37.97 17.22
C ASP A 119 32.45 37.54 17.56
N PRO A 120 31.71 38.35 18.34
CA PRO A 120 30.35 38.02 18.76
C PRO A 120 29.37 37.92 17.58
N LEU A 121 29.58 38.68 16.50
CA LEU A 121 28.76 38.61 15.29
C LEU A 121 29.03 37.33 14.49
N GLY A 122 30.28 36.87 14.46
CA GLY A 122 30.65 35.61 13.80
C GLY A 122 30.07 34.41 14.52
N LEU A 123 30.20 34.41 15.85
CA LEU A 123 29.58 33.39 16.70
C LEU A 123 28.06 33.36 16.49
N LEU A 124 27.41 34.52 16.45
CA LEU A 124 25.97 34.62 16.24
C LEU A 124 25.57 34.02 14.88
N VAL A 125 26.25 34.41 13.78
CA VAL A 125 26.00 33.86 12.43
C VAL A 125 26.22 32.35 12.38
N ASP A 126 27.26 31.85 13.06
CA ASP A 126 27.58 30.43 13.12
C ASP A 126 26.52 29.62 13.91
N VAL A 127 26.10 30.12 15.08
CA VAL A 127 25.04 29.49 15.88
C VAL A 127 23.71 29.49 15.13
N LEU A 128 23.31 30.61 14.53
CA LEU A 128 22.10 30.70 13.70
C LEU A 128 22.18 29.77 12.49
N GLY A 129 23.34 29.67 11.84
CA GLY A 129 23.55 28.74 10.74
C GLY A 129 23.36 27.28 11.17
N ARG A 130 23.94 26.86 12.30
CA ARG A 130 23.72 25.50 12.80
C ARG A 130 22.26 25.26 13.20
N ALA A 131 21.62 26.23 13.83
CA ALA A 131 20.22 26.12 14.25
C ALA A 131 19.28 25.98 13.05
N ASP A 132 19.45 26.82 12.02
CA ASP A 132 18.69 26.78 10.77
C ASP A 132 18.88 25.44 10.03
N GLN A 133 20.12 24.96 9.94
CA GLN A 133 20.39 23.65 9.32
C GLN A 133 19.66 22.52 10.04
N ARG A 134 19.71 22.48 11.37
CA ARG A 134 19.01 21.47 12.18
C ARG A 134 17.49 21.61 12.06
N ALA A 135 16.97 22.84 12.02
CA ALA A 135 15.55 23.08 11.80
C ALA A 135 15.10 22.55 10.42
N GLY A 136 15.92 22.74 9.37
CA GLY A 136 15.66 22.20 8.04
C GLY A 136 15.64 20.67 8.01
N GLU A 137 16.61 20.02 8.65
CA GLU A 137 16.65 18.54 8.78
C GLU A 137 15.40 18.00 9.50
N LEU A 138 14.98 18.66 10.59
CA LEU A 138 13.78 18.29 11.33
C LEU A 138 12.49 18.53 10.53
N ALA A 139 12.42 19.62 9.77
CA ALA A 139 11.27 19.92 8.92
C ALA A 139 11.11 18.86 7.83
N GLU A 140 12.19 18.49 7.12
CA GLU A 140 12.16 17.43 6.10
C GLU A 140 11.72 16.09 6.71
N TYR A 141 12.22 15.74 7.89
CA TYR A 141 11.80 14.53 8.61
C TYR A 141 10.31 14.57 8.98
N ALA A 142 9.84 15.68 9.55
CA ALA A 142 8.46 15.85 9.98
C ALA A 142 7.48 15.79 8.79
N ASP A 143 7.82 16.40 7.66
CA ASP A 143 6.98 16.34 6.46
C ASP A 143 6.88 14.93 5.89
N ARG A 144 7.98 14.16 5.89
CA ARG A 144 7.95 12.74 5.49
C ARG A 144 7.07 11.91 6.41
N LEU A 145 7.19 12.09 7.73
CA LEU A 145 6.32 11.42 8.70
C LEU A 145 4.85 11.78 8.48
N ARG A 146 4.57 13.06 8.22
CA ARG A 146 3.21 13.54 7.97
C ARG A 146 2.60 12.89 6.73
N ILE A 147 3.35 12.83 5.62
CA ILE A 147 2.89 12.18 4.39
C ILE A 147 2.58 10.69 4.66
N ALA A 148 3.50 9.99 5.33
CA ALA A 148 3.30 8.58 5.67
C ALA A 148 2.11 8.34 6.62
N GLY A 149 1.95 9.20 7.62
CA GLY A 149 0.82 9.14 8.58
C GLY A 149 -0.52 9.33 7.89
N ILE A 150 -0.66 10.38 7.08
CA ILE A 150 -1.88 10.63 6.29
C ILE A 150 -2.18 9.47 5.34
N ALA A 151 -1.16 8.90 4.70
CA ALA A 151 -1.34 7.75 3.81
C ALA A 151 -1.85 6.52 4.57
N CYS A 152 -1.35 6.28 5.78
CA CYS A 152 -1.79 5.19 6.65
C CYS A 152 -3.26 5.36 7.05
N GLU A 153 -3.62 6.53 7.57
CA GLU A 153 -5.00 6.86 7.98
C GLU A 153 -5.97 6.73 6.81
N ARG A 154 -5.63 7.29 5.65
CA ARG A 154 -6.50 7.23 4.46
C ARG A 154 -6.64 5.82 3.90
N SER A 155 -5.57 5.03 3.91
CA SER A 155 -5.63 3.63 3.48
C SER A 155 -6.55 2.82 4.39
N TYR A 156 -6.49 3.06 5.71
CA TYR A 156 -7.39 2.43 6.67
C TYR A 156 -8.85 2.85 6.43
N ASP A 157 -9.12 4.15 6.28
CA ASP A 157 -10.45 4.67 5.99
C ASP A 157 -11.02 4.12 4.67
N ALA A 158 -10.17 3.95 3.66
CA ALA A 158 -10.57 3.44 2.35
C ALA A 158 -10.93 1.95 2.38
N LEU A 159 -10.42 1.19 3.36
CA LEU A 159 -10.75 -0.21 3.58
C LEU A 159 -11.96 -0.41 4.51
N THR A 160 -12.26 0.56 5.37
CA THR A 160 -13.31 0.48 6.39
C THR A 160 -14.61 1.21 6.00
N LYS A 161 -14.59 2.03 4.95
CA LYS A 161 -15.78 2.55 4.26
C LYS A 161 -16.36 1.52 3.28
#